data_AF-A0A969Z3E4-F1
#
_entry.id   AF-A0A969Z3E4-F1
#
_cell.length_a   1.000
_cell.length_b   1.000
_cell.length_c   1.000
_cell.angle_alpha   90.00
_cell.angle_beta   90.00
_cell.angle_gamma   90.00
#
_symmetry.space_group_name_H-M   'P 1'
#
loop_
_entity.id
_entity.type
_entity.pdbx_description
1 polymer ?
#
loop_
_entity_poly.entity_id
_entity_poly.type
_entity_poly.pdbx_seq_one_letter_code
_entity_poly.pdbx_strand_id
1 'polypeptide(L)'
;NLKENNKDVFLLNAKEPLNYDVIKYLDYGIQQGINEKHLTSKRNPWYSIEKRSPAPIWFSVFNRTGIKIIFNETNTSHLTTFHGIYPLYTCDIALLSAYFLTNMSKQILEDNQREYGNGLKKFEPNDINNGLVIDFDLIDYKTQKSIIYLFHNYRQSVIADKPDKYIINEIEDIFSGIFSL
;
A
#
# COMPACT_ATOMS: atom_id res chain seq x y z
N ASN A 1 -7.95 -10.70 16.64
CA ASN A 1 -6.99 -9.74 17.20
C ASN A 1 -5.58 -10.33 17.13
N LEU A 2 -4.66 -9.81 16.32
CA LEU A 2 -3.35 -10.43 16.09
C LEU A 2 -2.41 -10.32 17.30
N LYS A 3 -2.45 -9.18 18.01
CA LYS A 3 -1.66 -8.92 19.22
C LYS A 3 -2.02 -9.91 20.33
N GLU A 4 -3.31 -10.09 20.60
CA GLU A 4 -3.80 -11.01 21.63
C GLU A 4 -3.44 -12.47 21.32
N ASN A 5 -3.25 -12.80 20.04
CA ASN A 5 -2.83 -14.13 19.59
C ASN A 5 -1.30 -14.29 19.49
N ASN A 6 -0.53 -13.41 20.14
CA ASN A 6 0.93 -13.45 20.21
C ASN A 6 1.60 -13.56 18.83
N LYS A 7 1.07 -12.83 17.84
CA LYS A 7 1.67 -12.72 16.50
C LYS A 7 2.72 -11.60 16.47
N ASP A 8 3.70 -11.73 15.57
CA ASP A 8 4.73 -10.71 15.34
C ASP A 8 4.15 -9.47 14.64
N VAL A 9 3.62 -8.55 15.44
CA VAL A 9 2.93 -7.34 14.95
C VAL A 9 3.56 -6.02 15.42
N PHE A 10 4.65 -6.08 16.17
CA PHE A 10 5.37 -4.91 16.65
C PHE A 10 6.68 -4.71 15.90
N LEU A 11 6.99 -3.44 15.61
CA LEU A 11 8.28 -3.02 15.11
C LEU A 11 9.02 -2.28 16.22
N LEU A 12 10.31 -2.56 16.36
CA LEU A 12 11.16 -1.77 17.23
C LEU A 12 11.21 -0.33 16.71
N ASN A 13 10.87 0.63 17.57
CA ASN A 13 11.04 2.04 17.31
C ASN A 13 11.97 2.63 18.38
N ALA A 14 13.27 2.62 18.10
CA ALA A 14 14.32 3.12 19.01
C ALA A 14 14.37 4.66 18.98
N LYS A 15 13.30 5.31 19.46
CA LYS A 15 13.18 6.76 19.57
C LYS A 15 13.63 7.22 20.97
N GLU A 16 14.44 8.26 21.01
CA GLU A 16 14.91 8.87 22.26
C GLU A 16 13.75 9.49 23.07
N PRO A 17 13.80 9.43 24.43
CA PRO A 17 14.81 8.74 25.23
C PRO A 17 14.64 7.20 25.23
N LEU A 18 15.74 6.46 25.09
CA LEU A 18 15.69 4.99 25.09
C LEU A 18 15.46 4.43 26.50
N ASN A 19 14.60 3.40 26.61
CA ASN A 19 14.40 2.66 27.85
C ASN A 19 15.42 1.51 27.99
N TYR A 20 15.47 0.90 29.18
CA TYR A 20 16.40 -0.17 29.51
C TYR A 20 16.33 -1.37 28.55
N ASP A 21 15.13 -1.82 28.19
CA ASP A 21 14.96 -2.99 27.33
C ASP A 21 15.42 -2.72 25.90
N VAL A 22 15.18 -1.51 25.40
CA VAL A 22 15.67 -1.07 24.09
C VAL A 22 17.19 -0.97 24.10
N ILE A 23 17.79 -0.38 25.13
CA ILE A 23 19.26 -0.32 25.28
C ILE A 23 19.85 -1.74 25.27
N LYS A 24 19.30 -2.65 26.07
CA LYS A 24 19.74 -4.04 26.13
C LYS A 24 19.64 -4.75 24.77
N TYR A 25 18.58 -4.48 24.01
CA TYR A 25 18.43 -5.02 22.66
C TYR A 25 19.45 -4.44 21.67
N LEU A 26 19.76 -3.15 21.77
CA LEU A 26 20.79 -2.51 20.97
C LEU A 26 22.19 -3.03 21.30
N ASP A 27 22.50 -3.24 22.59
CA ASP A 27 23.76 -3.84 23.04
C ASP A 27 23.93 -5.27 22.52
N TYR A 28 22.85 -6.06 22.51
CA TYR A 28 22.86 -7.37 21.87
C TYR A 28 23.20 -7.26 20.38
N GLY A 29 22.63 -6.28 19.67
CA GLY A 29 22.97 -5.99 18.28
C GLY A 29 24.45 -5.63 18.07
N ILE A 30 25.06 -4.89 19.00
CA ILE A 30 26.50 -4.57 18.98
C ILE A 30 27.34 -5.84 19.17
N GLN A 31 26.99 -6.69 20.15
CA GLN A 31 27.70 -7.95 20.38
C GLN A 31 27.65 -8.90 19.16
N GLN A 32 26.62 -8.79 18.33
CA GLN A 32 26.46 -9.53 17.09
C GLN A 32 27.09 -8.85 15.86
N GLY A 33 27.76 -7.70 16.04
CA GLY A 33 28.36 -6.92 14.94
C GLY A 33 27.34 -6.30 13.99
N ILE A 34 26.08 -6.15 14.40
CA ILE A 34 25.02 -5.58 13.55
C ILE A 34 25.30 -4.11 13.26
N ASN A 35 25.84 -3.36 14.21
CA ASN A 35 26.23 -1.94 14.05
C ASN A 35 27.30 -1.72 12.98
N GLU A 36 28.08 -2.75 12.63
CA GLU A 36 29.20 -2.65 11.68
C GLU A 36 28.81 -3.05 10.25
N LYS A 37 27.64 -3.68 10.06
CA LYS A 37 27.15 -4.06 8.73
C LYS A 37 26.98 -2.85 7.82
N HIS A 38 27.12 -3.06 6.52
CA HIS A 38 27.20 -2.00 5.52
C HIS A 38 26.13 -0.89 5.61
N LEU A 39 24.87 -1.25 5.88
CA LEU A 39 23.78 -0.27 5.94
C LEU A 39 23.71 0.44 7.30
N THR A 40 23.96 -0.28 8.39
CA THR A 40 23.86 0.22 9.77
C THR A 40 25.07 1.07 10.13
N SER A 41 26.27 0.72 9.68
CA SER A 41 27.50 1.51 9.91
C SER A 41 27.49 2.88 9.23
N LYS A 42 26.62 3.06 8.22
CA LYS A 42 26.42 4.34 7.53
C LYS A 42 25.36 5.24 8.17
N ARG A 43 24.68 4.78 9.21
CA ARG A 43 23.61 5.53 9.89
C ARG A 43 24.15 6.20 11.15
N ASN A 44 23.55 7.33 11.52
CA ASN A 44 23.86 8.02 12.78
C ASN A 44 22.57 8.40 13.55
N PRO A 45 22.31 7.80 14.72
CA PRO A 45 22.99 6.62 15.26
C PRO A 45 22.79 5.38 14.37
N TRP A 46 23.60 4.32 14.55
CA TRP A 46 23.58 3.12 13.68
C TRP A 46 22.21 2.42 13.63
N TYR A 47 21.44 2.52 14.71
CA TYR A 47 20.10 1.98 14.87
C TYR A 47 18.99 2.94 14.41
N SER A 48 19.33 4.11 13.87
CA SER A 48 18.33 5.05 13.38
C SER A 48 17.46 4.41 12.30
N ILE A 49 16.18 4.70 12.40
CA ILE A 49 15.14 4.23 11.48
C ILE A 49 14.63 5.45 10.74
N GLU A 50 14.27 5.24 9.48
CA GLU A 50 13.68 6.29 8.67
C GLU A 50 12.39 6.80 9.31
N LYS A 51 12.27 8.13 9.42
CA LYS A 51 11.07 8.77 9.96
C LYS A 51 10.03 8.89 8.86
N ARG A 52 9.13 7.92 8.79
CA ARG A 52 7.96 7.96 7.89
C ARG A 52 6.70 7.81 8.72
N SER A 53 5.70 8.63 8.43
CA SER A 53 4.34 8.38 8.90
C SER A 53 3.80 7.10 8.24
N PRO A 54 2.86 6.40 8.86
CA PRO A 54 2.09 5.36 8.17
C PRO A 54 1.50 5.91 6.87
N ALA A 55 1.75 5.23 5.75
CA ALA A 55 1.15 5.61 4.48
C ALA A 55 -0.31 5.14 4.42
N PRO A 56 -1.24 5.95 3.88
CA PRO A 56 -2.65 5.56 3.73
C PRO A 56 -2.86 4.45 2.69
N ILE A 57 -1.96 4.32 1.72
CA ILE A 57 -2.06 3.31 0.65
C ILE A 57 -0.70 2.66 0.46
N TRP A 58 -0.67 1.33 0.30
CA TRP A 58 0.57 0.57 0.09
C TRP A 58 0.51 -0.20 -1.22
N PHE A 59 1.59 -0.11 -1.99
CA PHE A 59 1.78 -0.84 -3.25
C PHE A 59 2.89 -1.86 -3.07
N SER A 60 2.68 -3.13 -3.43
CA SER A 60 3.74 -4.14 -3.36
C SER A 60 4.90 -3.78 -4.29
N VAL A 61 6.14 -3.82 -3.79
CA VAL A 61 7.34 -3.52 -4.57
C VAL A 61 7.57 -4.58 -5.64
N PHE A 62 7.44 -5.85 -5.27
CA PHE A 62 7.62 -7.01 -6.14
C PHE A 62 6.32 -7.78 -6.27
N ASN A 63 6.03 -8.25 -7.48
CA ASN A 63 4.87 -9.10 -7.73
C ASN A 63 5.11 -10.11 -8.86
N ARG A 64 4.31 -11.17 -8.88
CA ARG A 64 4.30 -12.20 -9.93
C ARG A 64 2.91 -12.42 -10.54
N THR A 65 1.86 -12.09 -9.78
CA THR A 65 0.46 -12.33 -10.13
C THR A 65 -0.34 -11.02 -10.22
N GLY A 66 0.36 -9.88 -10.38
CA GLY A 66 -0.24 -8.54 -10.33
C GLY A 66 0.07 -7.80 -9.03
N ILE A 67 -0.01 -6.47 -9.11
CA ILE A 67 0.28 -5.58 -7.98
C ILE A 67 -0.72 -5.77 -6.84
N LYS A 68 -0.21 -5.85 -5.61
CA LYS A 68 -1.06 -5.83 -4.41
C LYS A 68 -1.16 -4.40 -3.90
N ILE A 69 -2.39 -3.91 -3.82
CA ILE A 69 -2.73 -2.59 -3.30
C ILE A 69 -3.46 -2.77 -1.96
N ILE A 70 -3.06 -2.04 -0.94
CA ILE A 70 -3.63 -2.11 0.41
C ILE A 70 -4.00 -0.70 0.86
N PHE A 71 -5.23 -0.52 1.32
CA PHE A 71 -5.68 0.71 1.99
C PHE A 71 -5.52 0.55 3.51
N ASN A 72 -4.70 1.41 4.10
CA ASN A 72 -4.29 1.31 5.49
C ASN A 72 -5.25 2.05 6.43
N GLU A 73 -6.34 1.38 6.79
CA GLU A 73 -7.33 1.91 7.73
C GLU A 73 -6.88 1.90 9.20
N THR A 74 -5.75 1.24 9.50
CA THR A 74 -5.26 1.04 10.88
C THR A 74 -4.10 1.94 11.27
N ASN A 75 -3.68 2.83 10.37
CA ASN A 75 -2.50 3.69 10.58
C ASN A 75 -1.24 2.87 10.92
N THR A 76 -1.09 1.71 10.28
CA THR A 76 0.05 0.79 10.51
C THR A 76 1.26 1.20 9.67
N SER A 77 2.48 1.04 10.18
CA SER A 77 3.70 1.24 9.39
C SER A 77 3.92 0.07 8.43
N HIS A 78 4.29 0.38 7.18
CA HIS A 78 4.68 -0.63 6.19
C HIS A 78 6.19 -0.93 6.26
N LEU A 79 6.57 -2.13 5.81
CA LEU A 79 7.96 -2.53 5.61
C LEU A 79 8.39 -2.28 4.17
N THR A 80 9.69 -2.48 3.89
CA THR A 80 10.33 -2.25 2.58
C THR A 80 9.80 -3.13 1.43
N THR A 81 8.94 -4.09 1.72
CA THR A 81 8.22 -4.88 0.70
C THR A 81 7.08 -4.10 0.04
N PHE A 82 6.75 -2.92 0.57
CA PHE A 82 5.76 -2.01 0.03
C PHE A 82 6.32 -0.61 -0.19
N HIS A 83 5.79 0.06 -1.20
CA HIS A 83 5.85 1.51 -1.34
C HIS A 83 4.67 2.13 -0.61
N GLY A 84 4.93 3.14 0.22
CA GLY A 84 3.90 3.98 0.80
C GLY A 84 3.51 5.10 -0.16
N ILE A 85 2.23 5.19 -0.50
CA ILE A 85 1.66 6.21 -1.37
C ILE A 85 0.95 7.26 -0.51
N TYR A 86 1.29 8.53 -0.76
CA TYR A 86 0.71 9.70 -0.09
C TYR A 86 0.03 10.57 -1.15
N PRO A 87 -1.30 10.56 -1.24
CA PRO A 87 -2.02 11.41 -2.19
C PRO A 87 -1.69 12.88 -1.95
N LEU A 88 -1.28 13.59 -3.01
CA LEU A 88 -1.00 15.04 -2.96
C LEU A 88 -2.30 15.87 -2.93
N TYR A 89 -3.39 15.30 -3.41
CA TYR A 89 -4.70 15.91 -3.49
C TYR A 89 -5.73 15.05 -2.77
N THR A 90 -6.78 15.69 -2.29
CA THR A 90 -7.92 15.00 -1.66
C THR A 90 -8.71 14.27 -2.72
N CYS A 91 -8.56 12.94 -2.77
CA CYS A 91 -9.47 12.05 -3.48
C CYS A 91 -10.23 11.22 -2.45
N ASP A 92 -11.50 10.93 -2.72
CA ASP A 92 -12.27 10.02 -1.88
C ASP A 92 -11.62 8.63 -1.96
N ILE A 93 -11.12 8.15 -0.82
CA ILE A 93 -10.41 6.87 -0.74
C ILE A 93 -11.31 5.70 -1.18
N ALA A 94 -12.62 5.76 -0.97
CA ALA A 94 -13.55 4.73 -1.44
C ALA A 94 -13.65 4.74 -2.97
N LEU A 95 -13.68 5.92 -3.59
CA LEU A 95 -13.68 6.07 -5.05
C LEU A 95 -12.38 5.54 -5.66
N LEU A 96 -11.23 5.92 -5.08
CA LEU A 96 -9.92 5.42 -5.50
C LEU A 96 -9.79 3.90 -5.30
N SER A 97 -10.33 3.38 -4.20
CA SER A 97 -10.38 1.93 -3.94
C SER A 97 -11.21 1.20 -4.98
N ALA A 98 -12.38 1.75 -5.34
CA ALA A 98 -13.24 1.20 -6.37
C ALA A 98 -12.52 1.12 -7.72
N TYR A 99 -11.82 2.20 -8.10
CA TYR A 99 -11.01 2.23 -9.31
C TYR A 99 -9.97 1.10 -9.32
N PHE A 100 -9.20 0.93 -8.24
CA PHE A 100 -8.18 -0.13 -8.17
C PHE A 100 -8.71 -1.57 -8.13
N LEU A 101 -10.03 -1.78 -7.97
CA LEU A 101 -10.64 -3.10 -8.13
C LEU A 101 -10.78 -3.50 -9.61
N THR A 102 -10.88 -2.52 -10.51
CA THR A 102 -11.11 -2.72 -11.95
C THR A 102 -9.92 -3.35 -12.65
N ASN A 103 -10.17 -4.09 -13.73
CA ASN A 103 -9.16 -4.59 -14.65
C ASN A 103 -8.52 -3.46 -15.44
N MET A 104 -9.28 -2.44 -15.82
CA MET A 104 -8.76 -1.23 -16.44
C MET A 104 -7.63 -0.60 -15.62
N SER A 105 -7.84 -0.37 -14.32
CA SER A 105 -6.80 0.20 -13.46
C SER A 105 -5.55 -0.66 -13.38
N LYS A 106 -5.72 -1.99 -13.33
CA LYS A 106 -4.60 -2.94 -13.29
C LYS A 106 -3.80 -2.90 -14.57
N GLN A 107 -4.46 -2.87 -15.73
CA GLN A 107 -3.80 -2.75 -17.03
C GLN A 107 -2.98 -1.46 -17.11
N ILE A 108 -3.59 -0.32 -16.76
CA ILE A 108 -2.90 0.98 -16.76
C ILE A 108 -1.68 0.96 -15.81
N LEU A 109 -1.81 0.39 -14.63
CA LEU A 109 -0.67 0.25 -13.70
C LEU A 109 0.38 -0.71 -14.25
N GLU A 110 -0.02 -1.82 -14.84
CA GLU A 110 0.87 -2.85 -15.36
C GLU A 110 1.71 -2.37 -16.55
N ASP A 111 1.22 -1.41 -17.33
CA ASP A 111 1.98 -0.78 -18.43
C ASP A 111 3.17 0.05 -17.93
N ASN A 112 3.17 0.44 -16.65
CA ASN A 112 4.19 1.28 -16.05
C ASN A 112 5.27 0.50 -15.28
N GLN A 113 5.23 -0.83 -15.28
CA GLN A 113 6.14 -1.66 -14.46
C GLN A 113 7.33 -2.21 -15.23
N ARG A 114 8.41 -2.53 -14.51
CA ARG A 114 9.57 -3.21 -15.09
C ARG A 114 9.49 -4.71 -14.86
N GLU A 115 9.75 -5.49 -15.91
CA GLU A 115 9.90 -6.93 -15.80
C GLU A 115 11.35 -7.31 -15.54
N TYR A 116 11.57 -8.03 -14.45
CA TYR A 116 12.79 -8.78 -14.17
C TYR A 116 12.57 -10.23 -14.60
N GLY A 117 13.62 -10.85 -15.14
CA GLY A 117 13.53 -12.18 -15.75
C GLY A 117 12.79 -13.22 -14.90
N ASN A 118 12.17 -14.19 -15.58
CA ASN A 118 11.31 -15.22 -14.99
C ASN A 118 10.02 -14.65 -14.36
N GLY A 119 9.41 -13.63 -15.00
CA GLY A 119 8.09 -13.09 -14.62
C GLY A 119 8.04 -12.38 -13.27
N LEU A 120 9.18 -11.92 -12.75
CA LEU A 120 9.23 -11.11 -11.54
C LEU A 120 9.06 -9.65 -11.93
N LYS A 121 7.90 -9.06 -11.65
CA LYS A 121 7.68 -7.65 -11.94
C LYS A 121 8.03 -6.80 -10.71
N LYS A 122 8.55 -5.59 -10.94
CA LYS A 122 8.91 -4.64 -9.89
C LYS A 122 8.40 -3.26 -10.26
N PHE A 123 7.77 -2.61 -9.28
CA PHE A 123 7.50 -1.18 -9.32
C PHE A 123 8.58 -0.43 -8.55
N GLU A 124 9.14 0.61 -9.14
CA GLU A 124 9.94 1.61 -8.44
C GLU A 124 9.11 2.86 -8.13
N PRO A 125 9.51 3.71 -7.17
CA PRO A 125 8.73 4.90 -6.81
C PRO A 125 8.42 5.81 -8.00
N ASN A 126 9.36 5.98 -8.93
CA ASN A 126 9.15 6.81 -10.11
C ASN A 126 8.21 6.17 -11.14
N ASP A 127 8.13 4.84 -11.19
CA ASP A 127 7.17 4.14 -12.05
C ASP A 127 5.73 4.43 -11.57
N ILE A 128 5.53 4.52 -10.25
CA ILE A 128 4.24 4.87 -9.65
C ILE A 128 3.93 6.37 -9.81
N ASN A 129 4.93 7.24 -9.61
CA ASN A 129 4.74 8.70 -9.75
C ASN A 129 4.38 9.12 -11.18
N ASN A 130 4.87 8.39 -12.19
CA ASN A 130 4.59 8.65 -13.60
C ASN A 130 3.44 7.78 -14.14
N GLY A 131 2.92 6.86 -13.34
CA GLY A 131 1.83 5.98 -13.73
C GLY A 131 0.56 6.76 -14.00
N LEU A 132 -0.13 6.39 -15.06
CA LEU A 132 -1.40 7.02 -15.41
C LEU A 132 -2.50 6.57 -14.44
N VAL A 133 -3.44 7.47 -14.16
CA VAL A 133 -4.66 7.19 -13.40
C VAL A 133 -5.81 7.93 -14.06
N ILE A 134 -7.05 7.52 -13.77
CA ILE A 134 -8.23 8.29 -14.17
C ILE A 134 -8.20 9.65 -13.49
N ASP A 135 -8.54 10.68 -14.26
CA ASP A 135 -8.90 11.97 -13.69
C ASP A 135 -10.30 11.91 -13.07
N PHE A 136 -10.34 11.76 -11.75
CA PHE A 136 -11.58 11.64 -10.99
C PHE A 136 -12.44 12.92 -11.03
N ASP A 137 -11.85 14.07 -11.36
CA ASP A 137 -12.57 15.34 -11.45
C ASP A 137 -13.48 15.41 -12.69
N LEU A 138 -13.25 14.54 -13.68
CA LEU A 138 -14.12 14.38 -14.85
C LEU A 138 -15.38 13.56 -14.55
N ILE A 139 -15.44 12.89 -13.40
CA ILE A 139 -16.57 12.06 -13.00
C ILE A 139 -17.58 12.93 -12.26
N ASP A 140 -18.81 13.02 -12.77
CA ASP A 140 -19.84 13.82 -12.11
C ASP A 140 -20.18 13.28 -10.70
N TYR A 141 -20.66 14.18 -9.84
CA TYR A 141 -20.93 13.87 -8.43
C TYR A 141 -21.90 12.68 -8.23
N LYS A 142 -22.91 12.55 -9.09
CA LYS A 142 -23.90 11.46 -8.98
C LYS A 142 -23.24 10.12 -9.30
N THR A 143 -22.41 10.08 -10.34
CA THR A 143 -21.64 8.90 -10.71
C THR A 143 -20.62 8.53 -9.63
N GLN A 144 -19.87 9.49 -9.08
CA GLN A 144 -18.96 9.25 -7.96
C GLN A 144 -19.68 8.62 -6.76
N LYS A 145 -20.86 9.14 -6.38
CA LYS A 145 -21.67 8.58 -5.28
C LYS A 145 -22.14 7.15 -5.56
N SER A 146 -22.51 6.85 -6.81
CA SER A 146 -22.89 5.49 -7.21
C SER A 146 -21.72 4.52 -7.07
N ILE A 147 -20.52 4.89 -7.54
CA ILE A 147 -19.32 4.06 -7.43
C ILE A 147 -18.96 3.81 -5.96
N ILE A 148 -18.99 4.85 -5.12
CA ILE A 148 -18.71 4.73 -3.67
C ILE A 148 -19.71 3.79 -3.00
N TYR A 149 -21.00 3.88 -3.35
CA TYR A 149 -22.04 2.99 -2.83
C TYR A 149 -21.78 1.53 -3.22
N LEU A 150 -21.47 1.27 -4.49
CA LEU A 150 -21.12 -0.07 -4.98
C LEU A 150 -19.87 -0.61 -4.26
N PHE A 151 -18.83 0.20 -4.11
CA PHE A 151 -17.63 -0.20 -3.39
C PHE A 151 -17.92 -0.61 -1.95
N HIS A 152 -18.75 0.15 -1.23
CA HIS A 152 -19.11 -0.21 0.14
C HIS A 152 -19.89 -1.52 0.20
N ASN A 153 -20.82 -1.76 -0.72
CA ASN A 153 -21.54 -3.04 -0.80
C ASN A 153 -20.59 -4.20 -1.10
N TYR A 154 -19.67 -4.03 -2.05
CA TYR A 154 -18.64 -5.03 -2.34
C TYR A 154 -17.78 -5.32 -1.10
N ARG A 155 -17.32 -4.28 -0.40
CA ARG A 155 -16.53 -4.42 0.83
C ARG A 155 -17.29 -5.21 1.90
N GLN A 156 -18.59 -4.94 2.10
CA GLN A 156 -19.40 -5.74 3.04
C GLN A 156 -19.49 -7.21 2.62
N SER A 157 -19.63 -7.49 1.32
CA SER A 157 -19.67 -8.85 0.79
C SER A 157 -18.36 -9.61 1.06
N VAL A 158 -17.20 -8.95 0.92
CA VAL A 158 -15.88 -9.52 1.24
C VAL A 158 -15.73 -9.78 2.73
N ILE A 159 -16.15 -8.84 3.59
CA ILE A 159 -16.12 -9.00 5.06
C ILE A 159 -16.99 -10.18 5.50
N ALA A 160 -18.11 -10.41 4.81
CA ALA A 160 -19.00 -11.55 5.04
C ALA A 160 -18.50 -12.88 4.41
N ASP A 161 -17.26 -12.90 3.88
CA ASP A 161 -16.64 -14.05 3.20
C ASP A 161 -17.45 -14.57 2.00
N LYS A 162 -18.17 -13.66 1.33
CA LYS A 162 -19.00 -13.93 0.15
C LYS A 162 -18.83 -12.83 -0.90
N PRO A 163 -17.62 -12.70 -1.51
CA PRO A 163 -17.33 -11.61 -2.42
C PRO A 163 -18.27 -11.61 -3.63
N ASP A 164 -19.03 -10.54 -3.80
CA ASP A 164 -19.96 -10.38 -4.92
C ASP A 164 -19.25 -9.76 -6.12
N LYS A 165 -18.85 -10.61 -7.07
CA LYS A 165 -18.15 -10.18 -8.29
C LYS A 165 -19.03 -9.39 -9.26
N TYR A 166 -20.36 -9.49 -9.17
CA TYR A 166 -21.24 -8.70 -10.03
C TYR A 166 -21.08 -7.20 -9.74
N ILE A 167 -20.88 -6.84 -8.47
CA ILE A 167 -20.61 -5.45 -8.07
C ILE A 167 -19.31 -4.91 -8.68
N ILE A 168 -18.26 -5.75 -8.76
CA ILE A 168 -17.01 -5.34 -9.43
C ILE A 168 -17.27 -5.08 -10.91
N ASN A 169 -18.04 -5.94 -11.58
CA ASN A 169 -18.35 -5.76 -13.00
C ASN A 169 -19.16 -4.47 -13.23
N GLU A 170 -20.12 -4.15 -12.35
CA GLU A 170 -20.85 -2.88 -12.43
C GLU A 170 -19.91 -1.67 -12.25
N ILE A 171 -18.95 -1.74 -11.33
CA ILE A 171 -17.93 -0.69 -11.17
C ILE A 171 -17.07 -0.58 -12.44
N GLU A 172 -16.65 -1.70 -13.01
CA GLU A 172 -15.88 -1.76 -14.27
C GLU A 172 -16.65 -1.10 -15.43
N ASP A 173 -17.94 -1.41 -15.58
CA ASP A 173 -18.78 -0.90 -16.65
C ASP A 173 -18.95 0.63 -16.53
N ILE A 174 -19.11 1.16 -15.31
CA ILE A 174 -19.18 2.60 -15.07
C ILE A 174 -17.87 3.27 -15.48
N PHE A 175 -16.71 2.75 -15.04
CA PHE A 175 -15.42 3.33 -15.40
C PHE A 175 -15.14 3.21 -16.91
N SER A 176 -15.46 2.08 -17.53
CA SER A 176 -15.29 1.87 -18.97
C SER A 176 -16.19 2.79 -19.81
N GLY A 177 -17.41 3.07 -19.34
CA GLY A 177 -18.32 4.01 -19.99
C GLY A 177 -17.79 5.44 -20.00
N ILE A 178 -17.02 5.85 -18.99
CA ILE A 178 -16.39 7.18 -18.92
C ILE A 178 -15.30 7.35 -19.99
N PHE A 179 -14.59 6.28 -20.35
CA PHE A 179 -13.54 6.30 -21.40
C PHE A 179 -14.05 6.15 -22.83
N SER A 180 -15.29 5.72 -23.01
CA SER A 180 -15.88 5.51 -24.33
C SER A 180 -16.50 6.79 -24.92
N LEU A 181 -16.33 7.93 -24.23
CA LEU A 181 -16.78 9.28 -24.59
C LEU A 181 -15.59 10.12 -25.07
#